data_AF-A0A3B9VMI7-F1
#
_entry.id   AF-A0A3B9VMI7-F1
#
_cell.length_a   1.000
_cell.length_b   1.000
_cell.length_c   1.000
_cell.angle_alpha   90.00
_cell.angle_beta   90.00
_cell.angle_gamma   90.00
#
_symmetry.space_group_name_H-M   'P 1'
#
loop_
_entity.id
_entity.type
_entity.pdbx_description
1 polymer ?
#
loop_
_entity_poly.entity_id
_entity_poly.type
_entity_poly.pdbx_seq_one_letter_code
_entity_poly.pdbx_strand_id
1 'polypeptide(L)'
;VGATPELLVRLSKSLITSRVLAGTIRKTGEDERDLALAGSLARSSKDLEEHEYAVQSVADALTPLCRSLNVPETPFVLHLSNVMHLATDVTAVLSDSANPADIFDLASKLHPSAAVCGTPRDLAKRAIDEIEGISRGRYAGPVGWIDSKGDGELALALRCGQITSDGKSIRIYAGCGIVAGSDPEREYAESQAKLLPMRSALEKH
;
A
#
# COMPACT_ATOMS: atom_id res chain seq x y z
N VAL A 1 11.25 -9.90 6.22
CA VAL A 1 11.19 -10.59 4.91
C VAL A 1 9.78 -10.48 4.37
N GLY A 2 9.57 -10.36 3.06
CA GLY A 2 8.23 -10.25 2.48
C GLY A 2 8.25 -10.04 0.97
N ALA A 3 7.06 -10.01 0.38
CA ALA A 3 6.84 -9.78 -1.05
C ALA A 3 5.76 -8.70 -1.21
N THR A 4 6.16 -7.44 -1.08
CA THR A 4 5.22 -6.32 -1.14
C THR A 4 4.83 -5.97 -2.57
N PRO A 5 3.54 -5.74 -2.86
CA PRO A 5 3.09 -5.27 -4.17
C PRO A 5 3.04 -3.73 -4.28
N GLU A 6 3.24 -3.00 -3.18
CA GLU A 6 2.92 -1.58 -3.09
C GLU A 6 4.17 -0.70 -2.99
N LEU A 7 4.38 0.12 -4.02
CA LEU A 7 5.48 1.07 -4.11
C LEU A 7 5.06 2.39 -3.44
N LEU A 8 5.66 2.70 -2.29
CA LEU A 8 5.45 3.98 -1.61
C LEU A 8 5.99 5.13 -2.47
N VAL A 9 7.24 5.00 -2.90
CA VAL A 9 7.90 6.00 -3.73
C VAL A 9 9.12 5.43 -4.44
N ARG A 10 9.25 5.71 -5.72
CA ARG A 10 10.51 5.65 -6.47
C ARG A 10 10.87 7.07 -6.88
N LEU A 11 12.10 7.47 -6.59
CA LEU A 11 12.70 8.71 -7.09
C LEU A 11 13.84 8.34 -8.04
N SER A 12 13.76 8.81 -9.28
CA SER A 12 14.85 8.73 -10.24
C SER A 12 15.07 10.09 -10.88
N LYS A 13 16.19 10.73 -10.53
CA LYS A 13 16.50 12.13 -10.83
C LYS A 13 15.40 13.05 -10.29
N SER A 14 14.51 13.52 -11.14
CA SER A 14 13.38 14.38 -10.76
C SER A 14 12.03 13.69 -10.91
N LEU A 15 11.99 12.44 -11.39
CA LEU A 15 10.76 11.71 -11.63
C LEU A 15 10.38 10.90 -10.40
N ILE A 16 9.17 11.15 -9.90
CA ILE A 16 8.56 10.43 -8.80
C ILE A 16 7.53 9.45 -9.37
N THR A 17 7.48 8.24 -8.82
CA THR A 17 6.41 7.27 -9.06
C THR A 17 5.97 6.65 -7.75
N SER A 18 4.65 6.57 -7.53
CA SER A 18 4.03 5.87 -6.41
C SER A 18 2.91 4.99 -6.95
N ARG A 19 2.83 3.74 -6.49
CA ARG A 19 1.74 2.82 -6.83
C ARG A 19 0.86 2.64 -5.61
N VAL A 20 -0.34 3.18 -5.66
CA VAL A 20 -1.33 3.07 -4.58
C VAL A 20 -2.16 1.83 -4.79
N LEU A 21 -2.30 0.99 -3.75
CA LEU A 21 -3.15 -0.19 -3.76
C LEU A 21 -4.17 -0.13 -2.61
N ALA A 22 -5.46 -0.15 -2.96
CA ALA A 22 -6.57 -0.13 -2.01
C ALA A 22 -7.80 -0.73 -2.69
N GLY A 23 -8.67 -1.40 -1.96
CA GLY A 23 -9.66 -2.31 -2.54
C GLY A 23 -9.04 -3.65 -2.96
N THR A 24 -9.60 -4.75 -2.45
CA THR A 24 -9.05 -6.09 -2.65
C THR A 24 -10.15 -7.10 -2.92
N ILE A 25 -9.89 -8.05 -3.81
CA ILE A 25 -10.71 -9.25 -3.92
C ILE A 25 -9.83 -10.50 -4.04
N ARG A 26 -10.23 -11.57 -3.36
CA ARG A 26 -9.50 -12.84 -3.39
C ARG A 26 -9.69 -13.53 -4.74
N LYS A 27 -8.62 -14.08 -5.30
CA LYS A 27 -8.70 -14.94 -6.48
C LYS A 27 -9.24 -16.33 -6.14
N THR A 28 -9.97 -16.93 -7.06
CA THR A 28 -10.45 -18.31 -6.97
C THR A 28 -9.49 -19.29 -7.64
N GLY A 29 -8.64 -18.82 -8.56
CA GLY A 29 -7.76 -19.67 -9.36
C GLY A 29 -8.42 -20.22 -10.63
N GLU A 30 -9.63 -19.77 -10.95
CA GLU A 30 -10.35 -20.09 -12.18
C GLU A 30 -10.45 -18.81 -13.03
N ASP A 31 -9.85 -18.80 -14.20
CA ASP A 31 -9.65 -17.57 -14.99
C ASP A 31 -10.96 -16.84 -15.33
N GLU A 32 -12.00 -17.57 -15.74
CA GLU A 32 -13.31 -16.96 -16.06
C GLU A 32 -13.96 -16.29 -14.84
N ARG A 33 -13.85 -16.93 -13.68
CA ARG A 33 -14.40 -16.41 -12.43
C ARG A 33 -13.59 -15.24 -11.90
N ASP A 34 -12.26 -15.32 -11.99
CA ASP A 34 -11.36 -14.23 -11.61
C ASP A 34 -11.56 -13.00 -12.50
N LEU A 35 -11.85 -13.18 -13.79
CA LEU A 35 -12.20 -12.07 -14.68
C LEU A 35 -13.52 -11.39 -14.27
N ALA A 36 -14.54 -12.17 -13.92
CA ALA A 36 -15.79 -11.63 -13.41
C ALA A 36 -15.59 -10.87 -12.08
N LEU A 37 -14.76 -11.39 -11.18
CA LEU A 37 -14.40 -10.75 -9.91
C LEU A 37 -13.62 -9.44 -10.13
N ALA A 38 -12.69 -9.41 -11.08
CA ALA A 38 -11.98 -8.18 -11.47
C ALA A 38 -12.97 -7.10 -11.94
N GLY A 39 -13.94 -7.46 -12.79
CA GLY A 39 -14.98 -6.55 -13.25
C GLY A 39 -15.95 -6.12 -12.14
N SER A 40 -16.14 -6.93 -11.09
CA SER A 40 -16.89 -6.54 -9.90
C SER A 40 -16.11 -5.55 -9.04
N LEU A 41 -14.82 -5.81 -8.80
CA LEU A 41 -13.93 -4.94 -8.02
C LEU A 41 -13.83 -3.55 -8.65
N ALA A 42 -13.63 -3.48 -9.98
CA ALA A 42 -13.55 -2.23 -10.73
C ALA A 42 -14.82 -1.35 -10.69
N ARG A 43 -15.97 -1.91 -10.27
CA ARG A 43 -17.27 -1.22 -10.18
C ARG A 43 -17.81 -1.13 -8.76
N SER A 44 -17.09 -1.65 -7.78
CA SER A 44 -17.51 -1.63 -6.39
C SER A 44 -17.37 -0.21 -5.84
N SER A 45 -18.50 0.43 -5.53
CA SER A 45 -18.50 1.78 -4.95
C SER A 45 -17.69 1.86 -3.66
N LYS A 46 -17.76 0.81 -2.82
CA LYS A 46 -16.99 0.71 -1.57
C LYS A 46 -15.49 0.69 -1.83
N ASP A 47 -15.02 -0.16 -2.75
CA ASP A 47 -13.60 -0.30 -3.03
C ASP A 47 -13.04 0.91 -3.79
N LEU A 48 -13.86 1.52 -4.67
CA LEU A 48 -13.50 2.76 -5.36
C LEU A 48 -13.38 3.94 -4.37
N GLU A 49 -14.31 4.06 -3.41
CA GLU A 49 -14.25 5.08 -2.35
C GLU A 49 -12.99 4.89 -1.48
N GLU A 50 -12.74 3.66 -1.01
CA GLU A 50 -11.51 3.32 -0.27
C GLU A 50 -10.24 3.68 -1.06
N HIS A 51 -10.25 3.37 -2.36
CA HIS A 51 -9.13 3.67 -3.25
C HIS A 51 -8.90 5.16 -3.47
N GLU A 52 -9.98 5.93 -3.62
CA GLU A 52 -9.92 7.38 -3.80
C GLU A 52 -9.26 8.06 -2.60
N TYR A 53 -9.62 7.69 -1.37
CA TYR A 53 -8.94 8.21 -0.16
C TYR A 53 -7.44 7.91 -0.16
N ALA A 54 -7.05 6.71 -0.59
CA ALA A 54 -5.65 6.31 -0.67
C ALA A 54 -4.88 7.14 -1.71
N VAL A 55 -5.43 7.29 -2.91
CA VAL A 55 -4.83 8.07 -4.01
C VAL A 55 -4.73 9.54 -3.64
N GLN A 56 -5.80 10.13 -3.11
CA GLN A 56 -5.82 11.54 -2.73
C GLN A 56 -4.78 11.84 -1.65
N SER A 57 -4.59 10.95 -0.67
CA SER A 57 -3.57 11.13 0.37
C SER A 57 -2.14 11.22 -0.19
N VAL A 58 -1.86 10.50 -1.28
CA VAL A 58 -0.56 10.55 -1.98
C VAL A 58 -0.46 11.81 -2.84
N ALA A 59 -1.52 12.14 -3.58
CA ALA A 59 -1.57 13.36 -4.40
C ALA A 59 -1.37 14.63 -3.57
N ASP A 60 -2.08 14.75 -2.44
CA ASP A 60 -1.98 15.89 -1.51
C ASP A 60 -0.57 16.01 -0.93
N ALA A 61 0.06 14.88 -0.57
CA ALA A 61 1.41 14.86 -0.02
C ALA A 61 2.48 15.27 -1.06
N LEU A 62 2.29 14.95 -2.35
CA LEU A 62 3.22 15.27 -3.42
C LEU A 62 3.04 16.68 -3.99
N THR A 63 1.81 17.20 -4.00
CA THR A 63 1.46 18.51 -4.58
C THR A 63 2.40 19.66 -4.17
N PRO A 64 2.77 19.85 -2.89
CA PRO A 64 3.66 20.96 -2.51
C PRO A 64 5.12 20.78 -2.94
N LEU A 65 5.52 19.59 -3.38
CA LEU A 65 6.92 19.25 -3.75
C LEU A 65 7.16 19.25 -5.25
N CYS A 66 6.10 19.22 -6.05
CA CYS A 66 6.17 18.88 -7.47
C CYS A 66 5.69 20.03 -8.35
N ARG A 67 6.37 20.24 -9.48
CA ARG A 67 5.95 21.20 -10.52
C ARG A 67 4.88 20.64 -11.45
N SER A 68 4.80 19.32 -11.55
CA SER A 68 3.71 18.63 -12.25
C SER A 68 3.35 17.35 -11.52
N LEU A 69 2.07 17.00 -11.55
CA LEU A 69 1.50 15.81 -10.96
C LEU A 69 0.48 15.23 -11.94
N ASN A 70 0.55 13.92 -12.18
CA ASN A 70 -0.41 13.17 -12.96
C ASN A 70 -1.00 12.07 -12.07
N VAL A 71 -2.31 12.20 -11.82
CA VAL A 71 -3.12 11.23 -11.09
C VAL A 71 -4.17 10.71 -12.08
N PRO A 72 -4.08 9.46 -12.54
CA PRO A 72 -5.12 8.86 -13.38
C PRO A 72 -6.50 8.94 -12.71
N GLU A 73 -7.54 9.29 -13.47
CA GLU A 73 -8.91 9.40 -12.96
C GLU A 73 -9.53 8.05 -12.58
N THR A 74 -9.07 6.96 -13.22
CA THR A 74 -9.61 5.62 -12.99
C THR A 74 -8.50 4.65 -12.62
N PRO A 75 -8.71 3.81 -11.58
CA PRO A 75 -7.76 2.76 -11.24
C PRO A 75 -7.85 1.61 -12.25
N PHE A 76 -6.78 0.81 -12.33
CA PHE A 76 -6.79 -0.47 -13.03
C PHE A 76 -6.77 -1.63 -12.05
N VAL A 77 -7.15 -2.83 -12.51
CA VAL A 77 -7.08 -4.05 -11.67
C VAL A 77 -5.70 -4.68 -11.80
N LEU A 78 -4.94 -4.72 -10.71
CA LEU A 78 -3.66 -5.40 -10.60
C LEU A 78 -3.88 -6.85 -10.13
N HIS A 79 -3.52 -7.82 -10.96
CA HIS A 79 -3.58 -9.24 -10.62
C HIS A 79 -2.30 -9.68 -9.91
N LEU A 80 -2.44 -10.19 -8.68
CA LEU A 80 -1.37 -10.88 -7.95
C LEU A 80 -1.68 -12.40 -7.89
N SER A 81 -0.81 -13.17 -7.25
CA SER A 81 -0.96 -14.63 -7.16
C SER A 81 -2.22 -15.05 -6.40
N ASN A 82 -2.52 -14.40 -5.27
CA ASN A 82 -3.60 -14.78 -4.35
C ASN A 82 -4.78 -13.79 -4.31
N VAL A 83 -4.58 -12.55 -4.76
CA VAL A 83 -5.56 -11.46 -4.72
C VAL A 83 -5.48 -10.58 -5.97
N MET A 84 -6.51 -9.77 -6.20
CA MET A 84 -6.49 -8.64 -7.12
C MET A 84 -6.71 -7.36 -6.33
N HIS A 85 -6.08 -6.26 -6.78
CA HIS A 85 -6.21 -4.94 -6.17
C HIS A 85 -6.65 -3.90 -7.20
N LEU A 86 -7.37 -2.86 -6.76
CA LEU A 86 -7.38 -1.61 -7.53
C LEU A 86 -6.02 -0.93 -7.35
N ALA A 87 -5.50 -0.39 -8.44
CA ALA A 87 -4.18 0.21 -8.51
C ALA A 87 -4.22 1.52 -9.28
N THR A 88 -3.52 2.53 -8.76
CA THR A 88 -3.27 3.79 -9.44
C THR A 88 -1.79 4.14 -9.35
N ASP A 89 -1.18 4.39 -10.51
CA ASP A 89 0.21 4.85 -10.60
C ASP A 89 0.22 6.39 -10.65
N VAL A 90 0.54 7.00 -9.52
CA VAL A 90 0.73 8.45 -9.39
C VAL A 90 2.15 8.79 -9.84
N THR A 91 2.27 9.75 -10.75
CA THR A 91 3.57 10.20 -11.27
C THR A 91 3.71 11.69 -11.10
N ALA A 92 4.89 12.16 -10.72
CA ALA A 92 5.14 13.57 -10.48
C ALA A 92 6.55 13.96 -10.89
N VAL A 93 6.77 15.26 -11.10
CA VAL A 93 8.11 15.82 -11.34
C VAL A 93 8.45 16.79 -10.23
N LEU A 94 9.55 16.54 -9.52
CA LEU A 94 10.07 17.42 -8.48
C LEU A 94 10.27 18.84 -9.02
N SER A 95 9.95 19.82 -8.18
CA SER A 95 10.23 21.22 -8.46
C SER A 95 11.74 21.49 -8.43
N ASP A 96 12.21 22.37 -9.30
CA ASP A 96 13.61 22.83 -9.25
C ASP A 96 13.75 23.78 -8.05
N SER A 97 14.41 23.34 -6.98
CA SER A 97 14.65 24.12 -5.77
C SER A 97 16.14 24.23 -5.46
N ALA A 98 16.51 25.28 -4.70
CA ALA A 98 17.89 25.45 -4.21
C ALA A 98 18.34 24.30 -3.27
N ASN A 99 17.39 23.57 -2.69
CA ASN A 99 17.62 22.36 -1.91
C ASN A 99 16.70 21.25 -2.45
N PRO A 100 17.19 20.43 -3.41
CA PRO A 100 16.37 19.40 -4.05
C PRO A 100 15.95 18.34 -3.03
N ALA A 101 14.65 18.03 -3.01
CA ALA A 101 14.11 16.99 -2.13
C ALA A 101 14.69 15.63 -2.51
N ASP A 102 15.14 14.87 -1.51
CA ASP A 102 15.58 13.50 -1.70
C ASP A 102 14.46 12.49 -1.39
N ILE A 103 14.75 11.20 -1.51
CA ILE A 103 13.75 10.16 -1.23
C ILE A 103 13.34 10.10 0.25
N PHE A 104 14.15 10.57 1.21
CA PHE A 104 13.74 10.64 2.62
C PHE A 104 12.72 11.75 2.85
N ASP A 105 12.92 12.91 2.22
CA ASP A 105 11.92 13.99 2.23
C ASP A 105 10.58 13.48 1.71
N LEU A 106 10.59 12.80 0.55
CA LEU A 106 9.39 12.20 -0.03
C LEU A 106 8.75 11.16 0.89
N ALA A 107 9.54 10.24 1.43
CA ALA A 107 9.04 9.21 2.34
C ALA A 107 8.40 9.82 3.59
N SER A 108 8.97 10.88 4.15
CA SER A 108 8.46 11.56 5.34
C SER A 108 7.09 12.23 5.10
N LYS A 109 6.82 12.66 3.87
CA LYS A 109 5.53 13.26 3.49
C LYS A 109 4.49 12.20 3.15
N LEU A 110 4.91 11.17 2.43
CA LEU A 110 4.03 10.11 1.93
C LEU A 110 3.64 9.10 3.01
N HIS A 111 4.57 8.73 3.90
CA HIS A 111 4.32 7.69 4.89
C HIS A 111 3.76 8.25 6.21
N PRO A 112 2.71 7.61 6.78
CA PRO A 112 1.87 6.58 6.17
C PRO A 112 0.85 7.19 5.19
N SER A 113 0.61 6.51 4.07
CA SER A 113 -0.50 6.82 3.17
C SER A 113 -1.83 6.36 3.80
N ALA A 114 -2.96 6.81 3.25
CA ALA A 114 -4.26 6.35 3.75
C ALA A 114 -4.50 4.85 3.49
N ALA A 115 -3.78 4.21 2.55
CA ALA A 115 -3.88 2.76 2.30
C ALA A 115 -3.46 1.88 3.49
N VAL A 116 -2.57 2.37 4.35
CA VAL A 116 -2.05 1.62 5.52
C VAL A 116 -2.35 2.28 6.87
N CYS A 117 -2.93 3.48 6.84
CA CYS A 117 -3.34 4.23 8.01
C CYS A 117 -4.81 4.66 7.84
N GLY A 118 -5.03 5.82 7.24
CA GLY A 118 -6.35 6.35 6.90
C GLY A 118 -6.28 7.86 6.69
N THR A 119 -7.45 8.48 6.49
CA THR A 119 -7.57 9.94 6.34
C THR A 119 -8.71 10.47 7.23
N PRO A 120 -8.51 11.60 7.94
CA PRO A 120 -7.27 12.35 8.11
C PRO A 120 -6.20 11.56 8.88
N ARG A 121 -4.93 11.67 8.45
CA ARG A 121 -3.80 10.82 8.91
C ARG A 121 -3.68 10.72 10.43
N ASP A 122 -3.69 11.85 11.13
CA ASP A 122 -3.46 11.88 12.58
C ASP A 122 -4.63 11.29 13.39
N LEU A 123 -5.85 11.45 12.89
CA LEU A 123 -7.05 10.86 13.49
C LEU A 123 -7.06 9.34 13.28
N ALA A 124 -6.80 8.90 12.05
CA ALA A 124 -6.70 7.47 11.73
C ALA A 124 -5.59 6.78 12.53
N LYS A 125 -4.42 7.43 12.66
CA LYS A 125 -3.32 6.90 13.47
C LYS A 125 -3.73 6.72 14.94
N ARG A 126 -4.39 7.72 15.54
CA ARG A 126 -4.88 7.60 16.93
C ARG A 126 -5.90 6.46 17.08
N ALA A 127 -6.86 6.37 16.16
CA ALA A 127 -7.84 5.29 16.18
C ALA A 127 -7.19 3.91 16.06
N ILE A 128 -6.18 3.74 15.18
CA ILE A 128 -5.40 2.51 15.07
C ILE A 128 -4.69 2.18 16.39
N ASP A 129 -3.99 3.17 16.96
CA ASP A 129 -3.25 3.00 18.22
C ASP A 129 -4.19 2.58 19.37
N GLU A 130 -5.41 3.15 19.43
CA GLU A 130 -6.43 2.85 20.45
C GLU A 130 -7.12 1.49 20.24
N ILE A 131 -7.47 1.14 19.00
CA ILE A 131 -8.26 -0.06 18.68
C ILE A 131 -7.40 -1.31 18.65
N GLU A 132 -6.21 -1.26 18.03
CA GLU A 132 -5.40 -2.46 17.82
C GLU A 132 -4.72 -2.92 19.11
N GLY A 133 -4.34 -1.99 20.01
CA GLY A 133 -3.68 -2.31 21.28
C GLY A 133 -2.33 -3.04 21.12
N ILE A 134 -1.74 -3.03 19.92
CA ILE A 134 -0.48 -3.70 19.60
C ILE A 134 0.49 -2.76 18.87
N SER A 135 1.79 -3.06 18.96
CA SER A 135 2.77 -2.46 18.06
C SER A 135 2.81 -3.20 16.73
N ARG A 136 2.59 -2.46 15.63
CA ARG A 136 2.82 -2.95 14.27
C ARG A 136 4.32 -3.16 13.95
N GLY A 137 5.23 -2.63 14.77
CA GLY A 137 6.67 -2.74 14.55
C GLY A 137 7.07 -2.20 13.18
N ARG A 138 7.65 -3.05 12.32
CA ARG A 138 8.03 -2.67 10.94
C ARG A 138 6.93 -2.87 9.91
N TYR A 139 5.80 -3.46 10.27
CA TYR A 139 4.69 -3.68 9.35
C TYR A 139 4.15 -2.34 8.83
N ALA A 140 3.89 -2.29 7.52
CA ALA A 140 3.49 -1.09 6.76
C ALA A 140 4.51 0.06 6.75
N GLY A 141 5.69 -0.08 7.38
CA GLY A 141 6.77 0.90 7.30
C GLY A 141 7.46 0.91 5.93
N PRO A 142 8.20 1.98 5.57
CA PRO A 142 8.99 2.02 4.35
C PRO A 142 10.15 1.00 4.39
N VAL A 143 10.38 0.31 3.27
CA VAL A 143 11.51 -0.61 3.09
C VAL A 143 12.06 -0.49 1.67
N GLY A 144 13.39 -0.40 1.53
CA GLY A 144 14.02 -0.29 0.22
C GLY A 144 15.45 0.24 0.29
N TRP A 145 15.85 1.04 -0.69
CA TRP A 145 17.21 1.54 -0.84
C TRP A 145 17.25 3.00 -1.31
N ILE A 146 18.40 3.62 -1.09
CA ILE A 146 18.76 4.97 -1.53
C ILE A 146 20.21 4.94 -2.03
N ASP A 147 20.53 5.70 -3.08
CA ASP A 147 21.91 5.92 -3.52
C ASP A 147 22.51 7.23 -2.97
N SER A 148 23.78 7.45 -3.27
CA SER A 148 24.51 8.66 -2.85
C SER A 148 24.00 9.96 -3.47
N LYS A 149 23.08 9.91 -4.44
CA LYS A 149 22.51 11.08 -5.12
C LYS A 149 21.11 11.43 -4.58
N GLY A 150 20.59 10.65 -3.63
CA GLY A 150 19.25 10.84 -3.07
C GLY A 150 18.14 10.13 -3.84
N ASP A 151 18.48 9.47 -4.95
CA ASP A 151 17.55 8.61 -5.70
C ASP A 151 17.35 7.29 -4.96
N GLY A 152 16.23 6.61 -5.25
CA GLY A 152 16.00 5.31 -4.64
C GLY A 152 14.60 4.75 -4.89
N GLU A 153 14.31 3.71 -4.12
CA GLU A 153 13.00 3.05 -4.14
C GLU A 153 12.64 2.58 -2.75
N LEU A 154 11.47 2.97 -2.27
CA LEU A 154 10.88 2.53 -1.02
C LEU A 154 9.49 1.96 -1.31
N ALA A 155 9.25 0.76 -0.80
CA ALA A 155 7.96 0.11 -0.80
C ALA A 155 7.35 0.11 0.61
N LEU A 156 6.05 -0.14 0.73
CA LEU A 156 5.42 -0.40 2.02
C LEU A 156 5.69 -1.85 2.44
N ALA A 157 6.12 -2.09 3.68
CA ALA A 157 6.37 -3.43 4.19
C ALA A 157 5.05 -4.19 4.45
N LEU A 158 4.47 -4.72 3.37
CA LEU A 158 3.25 -5.51 3.34
C LEU A 158 3.56 -6.94 2.89
N ARG A 159 2.61 -7.86 3.14
CA ARG A 159 2.77 -9.31 2.84
C ARG A 159 4.13 -9.81 3.35
N CYS A 160 4.41 -9.47 4.61
CA CYS A 160 5.72 -9.63 5.21
C CYS A 160 5.64 -10.25 6.61
N GLY A 161 6.77 -10.76 7.09
CA GLY A 161 6.96 -11.18 8.46
C GLY A 161 8.28 -10.70 9.05
N GLN A 162 8.26 -10.49 10.37
CA GLN A 162 9.42 -10.20 11.19
C GLN A 162 9.88 -11.49 11.87
N ILE A 163 11.07 -11.95 11.49
CA ILE A 163 11.72 -13.10 12.10
C ILE A 163 12.36 -12.65 13.42
N THR A 164 12.22 -13.44 14.48
CA THR A 164 12.86 -13.15 15.77
C THR A 164 14.38 -13.28 15.69
N SER A 165 15.10 -12.60 16.59
CA SER A 165 16.56 -12.57 16.59
C SER A 165 17.22 -13.96 16.71
N ASP A 166 16.52 -14.93 17.30
CA ASP A 166 16.96 -16.33 17.42
C ASP A 166 16.63 -17.19 16.18
N GLY A 167 15.92 -16.63 15.19
CA GLY A 167 15.53 -17.30 13.96
C GLY A 167 14.43 -18.36 14.10
N LYS A 168 13.81 -18.51 15.28
CA LYS A 168 12.89 -19.63 15.59
C LYS A 168 11.42 -19.31 15.42
N SER A 169 11.06 -18.05 15.33
CA SER A 169 9.67 -17.63 15.15
C SER A 169 9.56 -16.46 14.20
N ILE A 170 8.38 -16.30 13.63
CA ILE A 170 8.05 -15.21 12.72
C ILE A 170 6.69 -14.63 13.10
N ARG A 171 6.60 -13.30 13.15
CA ARG A 171 5.34 -12.58 13.28
C ARG A 171 4.93 -12.03 11.93
N ILE A 172 3.75 -12.42 11.44
CA ILE A 172 3.18 -11.95 10.18
C ILE A 172 1.99 -11.02 10.47
N TYR A 173 1.73 -10.09 9.55
CA TYR A 173 0.70 -9.07 9.69
C TYR A 173 -0.10 -8.93 8.39
N ALA A 174 -1.39 -8.61 8.53
CA ALA A 174 -2.25 -8.15 7.45
C ALA A 174 -3.24 -7.12 8.02
N GLY A 175 -3.71 -6.26 7.13
CA GLY A 175 -4.66 -5.20 7.44
C GLY A 175 -5.54 -4.93 6.22
N CYS A 176 -6.68 -4.31 6.47
CA CYS A 176 -7.69 -3.96 5.49
C CYS A 176 -8.08 -2.49 5.68
N GLY A 177 -8.43 -1.81 4.59
CA GLY A 177 -9.01 -0.48 4.67
C GLY A 177 -10.44 -0.59 5.19
N ILE A 178 -10.81 0.27 6.13
CA ILE A 178 -12.15 0.28 6.72
C ILE A 178 -12.83 1.58 6.32
N VAL A 179 -13.96 1.47 5.64
CA VAL A 179 -14.85 2.57 5.27
C VAL A 179 -16.27 2.30 5.77
N ALA A 180 -17.18 3.28 5.65
CA ALA A 180 -18.53 3.14 6.17
C ALA A 180 -19.30 1.93 5.57
N GLY A 181 -18.99 1.56 4.32
CA GLY A 181 -19.57 0.39 3.65
C GLY A 181 -18.89 -0.95 3.94
N SER A 182 -17.91 -1.00 4.86
CA SER A 182 -17.19 -2.23 5.20
C SER A 182 -18.07 -3.22 5.98
N ASP A 183 -17.91 -4.51 5.66
CA ASP A 183 -18.56 -5.62 6.35
C ASP A 183 -17.52 -6.40 7.18
N PRO A 184 -17.67 -6.54 8.51
CA PRO A 184 -16.63 -7.13 9.36
C PRO A 184 -16.20 -8.54 8.95
N GLU A 185 -17.12 -9.39 8.49
CA GLU A 185 -16.80 -10.76 8.08
C GLU A 185 -15.97 -10.77 6.79
N ARG A 186 -16.32 -9.90 5.83
CA ARG A 186 -15.55 -9.72 4.59
C ARG A 186 -14.16 -9.15 4.85
N GLU A 187 -14.03 -8.14 5.72
CA GLU A 187 -12.72 -7.56 6.04
C GLU A 187 -11.82 -8.58 6.76
N TYR A 188 -12.39 -9.40 7.63
CA TYR A 188 -11.67 -10.51 8.24
C TYR A 188 -11.21 -11.53 7.19
N ALA A 189 -12.09 -11.95 6.27
CA ALA A 189 -11.74 -12.88 5.20
C ALA A 189 -10.65 -12.31 4.26
N GLU A 190 -10.71 -11.01 3.97
CA GLU A 190 -9.68 -10.29 3.21
C GLU A 190 -8.32 -10.33 3.94
N SER A 191 -8.30 -10.07 5.25
CA SER A 191 -7.07 -10.13 6.05
C SER A 191 -6.44 -11.54 5.99
N GLN A 192 -7.26 -12.60 6.07
CA GLN A 192 -6.80 -13.98 5.92
C GLN A 192 -6.22 -14.23 4.52
N ALA A 193 -6.86 -13.73 3.46
CA ALA A 193 -6.36 -13.84 2.10
C ALA A 193 -5.01 -13.11 1.93
N LYS A 194 -4.82 -11.95 2.58
CA LYS A 194 -3.56 -11.17 2.56
C LYS A 194 -2.44 -11.83 3.37
N LEU A 195 -2.75 -12.68 4.36
CA LEU A 195 -1.77 -13.48 5.10
C LEU A 195 -1.25 -14.69 4.30
N LEU A 196 -2.01 -15.18 3.31
CA LEU A 196 -1.67 -16.39 2.56
C LEU A 196 -0.24 -16.40 2.00
N PRO A 197 0.28 -15.36 1.33
CA PRO A 197 1.63 -15.42 0.76
C PRO A 197 2.71 -15.77 1.78
N MET A 198 2.62 -15.21 2.99
CA MET A 198 3.56 -15.52 4.07
C MET A 198 3.30 -16.90 4.68
N ARG A 199 2.04 -17.32 4.83
CA ARG A 199 1.69 -18.65 5.36
C ARG A 199 2.19 -19.75 4.44
N SER A 200 1.91 -19.64 3.14
CA SER A 200 2.35 -20.59 2.11
C SER A 200 3.86 -20.72 2.05
N ALA A 201 4.60 -19.61 2.19
CA ALA A 201 6.06 -19.62 2.21
C ALA A 201 6.67 -20.32 3.45
N LEU A 202 5.88 -20.53 4.51
CA LEU A 202 6.30 -21.23 5.73
C LEU A 202 5.86 -22.70 5.75
N GLU A 203 4.94 -23.09 4.89
CA GLU A 203 4.50 -24.48 4.75
C GLU A 203 5.61 -25.30 4.08
N LYS A 204 5.85 -26.52 4.57
CA LYS A 204 6.75 -27.46 3.90
C LYS A 204 6.04 -28.00 2.67
N HIS A 205 6.63 -27.81 1.50
CA HIS A 205 6.25 -28.54 0.28
C HIS A 205 6.77 -29.98 0.33
#